data_AF-T4VFH2-F1
#
_entry.id   AF-T4VFH2-F1
#
_cell.length_a   1.000
_cell.length_b   1.000
_cell.length_c   1.000
_cell.angle_alpha   90.00
_cell.angle_beta   90.00
_cell.angle_gamma   90.00
#
_symmetry.space_group_name_H-M   'P 1'
#
loop_
_entity.id
_entity.type
_entity.pdbx_description
1 polymer ?
#
loop_
_entity_poly.entity_id
_entity_poly.type
_entity_poly.pdbx_seq_one_letter_code
_entity_poly.pdbx_strand_id
1 'polypeptide(L)'
;MSNSLDISYSFGYVYDKSKLIVMYPVGANTIPKDEYEMEVEVAFLEDGIERAFEEADIIEANETIKPLETFLMKPNKIIPFVSSIKDSETKDELNNLLNDFDKEYEIKLNYIKKGYEICDIYDVFQNVVKYIPTENIENLNILKINEKNFDIENFIKTTRESLDEAIDKEYIPSIMRKSSLTDRLFVKEEKQTLNKENLNKEDILNTLANNSLYVIFGVDSSSYSQGILCANGETITELDCDMGDLEISQIRDFGYIIEKTNGELCFKIANFNDEAANNQKIAQVVDYSGIFKVMMINFVNKFVK
;
A
#
# COMPACT_ATOMS: atom_id res chain seq x y z
N MET A 1 -39.22 9.86 -27.62
CA MET A 1 -38.70 9.27 -26.38
C MET A 1 -37.65 8.30 -26.83
N SER A 2 -36.39 8.62 -26.58
CA SER A 2 -35.33 7.67 -26.80
C SER A 2 -35.64 6.39 -26.04
N ASN A 3 -35.57 5.31 -26.80
CA ASN A 3 -35.76 3.96 -26.31
C ASN A 3 -34.47 3.44 -25.69
N SER A 4 -33.52 4.26 -25.20
CA SER A 4 -32.33 3.73 -24.53
C SER A 4 -31.92 4.48 -23.26
N LEU A 5 -31.15 3.77 -22.44
CA LEU A 5 -30.56 4.19 -21.18
C LEU A 5 -29.05 4.28 -21.34
N ASP A 6 -28.45 5.36 -20.87
CA ASP A 6 -27.00 5.47 -20.68
C ASP A 6 -26.69 5.08 -19.23
N ILE A 7 -25.97 3.97 -19.05
CA ILE A 7 -25.57 3.44 -17.75
C ILE A 7 -24.08 3.69 -17.58
N SER A 8 -23.67 4.36 -16.52
CA SER A 8 -22.27 4.60 -16.19
C SER A 8 -21.81 3.67 -15.08
N TYR A 9 -20.59 3.14 -15.21
CA TYR A 9 -19.99 2.23 -14.24
C TYR A 9 -18.78 2.86 -13.56
N SER A 10 -18.49 2.36 -12.37
CA SER A 10 -17.35 2.79 -11.58
C SER A 10 -16.78 1.63 -10.78
N PHE A 11 -15.47 1.62 -10.59
CA PHE A 11 -14.81 0.75 -9.63
C PHE A 11 -14.78 1.43 -8.26
N GLY A 12 -15.31 0.74 -7.26
CA GLY A 12 -15.19 1.10 -5.87
C GLY A 12 -14.04 0.33 -5.21
N TYR A 13 -12.98 1.05 -4.88
CA TYR A 13 -11.82 0.55 -4.17
C TYR A 13 -12.07 0.62 -2.66
N VAL A 14 -12.15 -0.52 -1.99
CA VAL A 14 -12.55 -0.64 -0.59
C VAL A 14 -11.34 -0.54 0.34
N TYR A 15 -11.31 0.49 1.18
CA TYR A 15 -10.30 0.72 2.21
C TYR A 15 -10.93 0.50 3.60
N ASP A 16 -10.78 -0.72 4.13
CA ASP A 16 -11.51 -1.14 5.34
C ASP A 16 -11.16 -0.34 6.59
N LYS A 17 -9.90 0.07 6.70
CA LYS A 17 -9.36 0.81 7.85
C LYS A 17 -9.83 2.25 7.91
N SER A 18 -10.01 2.85 6.74
CA SER A 18 -10.57 4.20 6.59
C SER A 18 -12.10 4.20 6.58
N LYS A 19 -12.74 3.02 6.54
CA LYS A 19 -14.17 2.88 6.25
C LYS A 19 -14.56 3.72 5.03
N LEU A 20 -13.82 3.56 3.94
CA LEU A 20 -13.95 4.35 2.72
C LEU A 20 -14.06 3.43 1.50
N ILE A 21 -14.90 3.81 0.55
CA ILE A 21 -14.88 3.31 -0.82
C ILE A 21 -14.57 4.48 -1.74
N VAL A 22 -13.47 4.37 -2.48
CA VAL A 22 -13.08 5.37 -3.48
C VAL A 22 -13.61 4.93 -4.83
N MET A 23 -14.47 5.75 -5.43
CA MET A 23 -15.11 5.50 -6.71
C MET A 23 -14.27 6.11 -7.84
N TYR A 24 -13.88 5.28 -8.81
CA TYR A 24 -13.24 5.70 -10.04
C TYR A 24 -14.14 5.32 -11.24
N PRO A 25 -14.50 6.26 -12.13
CA PRO A 25 -15.33 5.98 -13.30
C PRO A 25 -14.55 5.19 -14.36
N VAL A 26 -15.15 4.15 -14.94
CA VAL A 26 -14.46 3.23 -15.86
C VAL A 26 -15.17 2.95 -17.17
N GLY A 27 -16.36 3.50 -17.39
CA GLY A 27 -17.04 3.32 -18.66
C GLY A 27 -18.52 3.60 -18.59
N ALA A 28 -19.17 3.51 -19.75
CA ALA A 28 -20.61 3.59 -19.88
C ALA A 28 -21.10 2.69 -21.01
N ASN A 29 -22.34 2.22 -20.87
CA ASN A 29 -23.04 1.44 -21.88
C ASN A 29 -24.36 2.13 -22.24
N THR A 30 -24.81 1.96 -23.48
CA THR A 30 -26.13 2.45 -23.93
C THR A 30 -27.00 1.26 -24.30
N ILE A 31 -28.06 1.03 -23.52
CA ILE A 31 -28.93 -0.16 -23.65
C ILE A 31 -30.35 0.27 -24.03
N PRO A 32 -31.01 -0.35 -25.02
CA PRO A 32 -32.42 -0.12 -25.25
C PRO A 32 -33.28 -0.42 -24.01
N LYS A 33 -34.24 0.45 -23.67
CA LYS A 33 -35.11 0.35 -22.49
C LYS A 33 -35.95 -0.92 -22.49
N ASP A 34 -36.32 -1.42 -23.66
CA ASP A 34 -37.05 -2.66 -23.86
C ASP A 34 -36.16 -3.91 -23.71
N GLU A 35 -34.84 -3.74 -23.77
CA GLU A 35 -33.84 -4.79 -23.55
C GLU A 35 -33.19 -4.71 -22.16
N TYR A 36 -33.47 -3.65 -21.39
CA TYR A 36 -32.90 -3.48 -20.05
C TYR A 36 -33.56 -4.42 -19.05
N GLU A 37 -32.76 -5.37 -18.55
CA GLU A 37 -33.11 -6.27 -17.44
C GLU A 37 -32.14 -6.03 -16.29
N MET A 38 -32.67 -5.54 -15.15
CA MET A 38 -31.86 -5.17 -13.98
C MET A 38 -31.10 -6.37 -13.43
N GLU A 39 -31.75 -7.53 -13.39
CA GLU A 39 -31.19 -8.78 -12.88
C GLU A 39 -30.00 -9.26 -13.73
N VAL A 40 -30.03 -8.98 -15.05
CA VAL A 40 -28.92 -9.31 -15.96
C VAL A 40 -27.73 -8.40 -15.69
N GLU A 41 -27.96 -7.09 -15.50
CA GLU A 41 -26.90 -6.15 -15.13
C GLU A 41 -26.27 -6.48 -13.77
N VAL A 42 -27.09 -6.87 -12.79
CA VAL A 42 -26.60 -7.31 -11.47
C VAL A 42 -25.73 -8.55 -11.61
N ALA A 43 -26.21 -9.59 -12.30
CA ALA A 43 -25.46 -10.83 -12.50
C ALA A 43 -24.12 -10.58 -13.23
N PHE A 44 -24.11 -9.66 -14.19
CA PHE A 44 -22.90 -9.25 -14.90
C PHE A 44 -21.86 -8.63 -13.96
N LEU A 45 -22.28 -7.77 -13.02
CA LEU A 45 -21.37 -7.13 -12.07
C LEU A 45 -20.90 -8.07 -10.94
N GLU A 46 -21.74 -9.03 -10.53
CA GLU A 46 -21.40 -10.03 -9.51
C GLU A 46 -20.26 -10.96 -9.95
N ASP A 47 -20.08 -11.15 -11.25
CA ASP A 47 -19.03 -11.98 -11.85
C ASP A 47 -17.60 -11.39 -11.67
N GLY A 48 -17.49 -10.15 -11.18
CA GLY A 48 -16.23 -9.47 -10.87
C GLY A 48 -15.72 -8.57 -12.00
N ILE A 49 -14.79 -7.68 -11.67
CA ILE A 49 -14.32 -6.66 -12.62
C ILE A 49 -13.58 -7.28 -13.81
N GLU A 50 -12.87 -8.39 -13.61
CA GLU A 50 -12.06 -9.06 -14.63
C GLU A 50 -12.91 -9.72 -15.72
N ARG A 51 -14.19 -9.99 -15.43
CA ARG A 51 -15.15 -10.52 -16.41
C ARG A 51 -16.03 -9.44 -17.00
N ALA A 52 -16.35 -8.42 -16.20
CA ALA A 52 -17.28 -7.37 -16.58
C ALA A 52 -16.63 -6.21 -17.37
N PHE A 53 -15.31 -6.05 -17.32
CA PHE A 53 -14.63 -4.90 -17.91
C PHE A 53 -13.39 -5.30 -18.71
N GLU A 54 -12.97 -4.42 -19.63
CA GLU A 54 -11.77 -4.64 -20.42
C GLU A 54 -10.52 -4.52 -19.53
N GLU A 55 -9.51 -5.34 -19.83
CA GLU A 55 -8.24 -5.34 -19.09
C GLU A 55 -7.57 -3.95 -19.08
N ALA A 56 -7.70 -3.19 -20.17
CA ALA A 56 -7.16 -1.84 -20.28
C ALA A 56 -7.78 -0.87 -19.26
N ASP A 57 -9.10 -0.91 -19.07
CA ASP A 57 -9.80 -0.05 -18.10
C ASP A 57 -9.40 -0.39 -16.66
N ILE A 58 -9.20 -1.69 -16.38
CA ILE A 58 -8.72 -2.17 -15.07
C ILE A 58 -7.31 -1.67 -14.78
N ILE A 59 -6.41 -1.75 -15.76
CA ILE A 59 -5.03 -1.26 -15.64
C ILE A 59 -5.04 0.25 -15.38
N GLU A 60 -5.75 1.05 -16.18
CA GLU A 60 -5.82 2.50 -16.03
C GLU A 60 -6.37 2.92 -14.66
N ALA A 61 -7.46 2.30 -14.23
CA ALA A 61 -8.08 2.57 -12.94
C ALA A 61 -7.12 2.25 -11.78
N ASN A 62 -6.44 1.10 -11.83
CA ASN A 62 -5.49 0.68 -10.81
C ASN A 62 -4.27 1.61 -10.74
N GLU A 63 -3.72 2.02 -11.88
CA GLU A 63 -2.62 2.98 -11.94
C GLU A 63 -3.03 4.34 -11.36
N THR A 64 -4.25 4.80 -11.65
CA THR A 64 -4.76 6.08 -11.16
C THR A 64 -5.00 6.08 -9.65
N ILE A 65 -5.44 4.95 -9.08
CA ILE A 65 -5.68 4.79 -7.64
C ILE A 65 -4.39 4.59 -6.86
N LYS A 66 -3.36 3.98 -7.47
CA LYS A 66 -2.09 3.60 -6.84
C LYS A 66 -1.48 4.66 -5.91
N PRO A 67 -1.48 5.97 -6.24
CA PRO A 67 -0.93 6.99 -5.34
C PRO A 67 -1.61 7.06 -3.97
N LEU A 68 -2.91 6.73 -3.88
CA LEU A 68 -3.66 6.73 -2.61
C LEU A 68 -3.17 5.66 -1.64
N GLU A 69 -2.58 4.56 -2.11
CA GLU A 69 -2.11 3.48 -1.25
C GLU A 69 -1.03 3.94 -0.26
N THR A 70 -0.27 4.99 -0.60
CA THR A 70 0.70 5.61 0.29
C THR A 70 0.06 6.13 1.59
N PHE A 71 -1.20 6.57 1.52
CA PHE A 71 -1.92 7.18 2.64
C PHE A 71 -2.98 6.26 3.23
N LEU A 72 -3.66 5.50 2.36
CA LEU A 72 -4.82 4.69 2.71
C LEU A 72 -4.52 3.18 2.80
N MET A 73 -3.29 2.77 2.46
CA MET A 73 -2.86 1.38 2.28
C MET A 73 -3.47 0.72 1.03
N LYS A 74 -3.12 -0.53 0.74
CA LYS A 74 -3.72 -1.26 -0.39
C LYS A 74 -5.23 -1.44 -0.16
N PRO A 75 -6.07 -1.26 -1.19
CA PRO A 75 -7.48 -1.59 -1.10
C PRO A 75 -7.65 -3.10 -0.89
N ASN A 76 -8.58 -3.48 -0.01
CA ASN A 76 -8.85 -4.87 0.31
C ASN A 76 -9.58 -5.60 -0.81
N LYS A 77 -10.39 -4.86 -1.59
CA LYS A 77 -11.21 -5.37 -2.67
C LYS A 77 -11.55 -4.25 -3.64
N ILE A 78 -11.74 -4.60 -4.90
CA ILE A 78 -12.33 -3.74 -5.93
C ILE A 78 -13.71 -4.30 -6.27
N ILE A 79 -14.71 -3.43 -6.34
CA ILE A 79 -16.12 -3.81 -6.57
C ILE A 79 -16.68 -2.92 -7.68
N PRO A 80 -17.33 -3.47 -8.71
CA PRO A 80 -18.00 -2.63 -9.69
C PRO A 80 -19.33 -2.10 -9.17
N PHE A 81 -19.67 -0.88 -9.58
CA PHE A 81 -20.92 -0.20 -9.28
C PHE A 81 -21.51 0.41 -10.54
N VAL A 82 -22.83 0.57 -10.56
CA VAL A 82 -23.50 1.54 -11.42
C VAL A 82 -23.49 2.89 -10.71
N SER A 83 -22.84 3.89 -11.32
CA SER A 83 -22.70 5.23 -10.75
C SER A 83 -23.80 6.19 -11.22
N SER A 84 -24.34 5.99 -12.42
CA SER A 84 -25.50 6.75 -12.90
C SER A 84 -26.29 5.98 -13.96
N ILE A 85 -27.60 6.24 -14.03
CA ILE A 85 -28.47 5.79 -15.12
C ILE A 85 -29.22 7.01 -15.66
N LYS A 86 -29.07 7.29 -16.95
CA LYS A 86 -29.64 8.47 -17.61
C LYS A 86 -30.48 8.08 -18.81
N ASP A 87 -31.49 8.87 -19.13
CA ASP A 87 -32.16 8.78 -20.42
C ASP A 87 -31.21 9.28 -21.52
N SER A 88 -31.00 8.50 -22.58
CA SER A 88 -29.94 8.79 -23.54
C SER A 88 -30.22 10.01 -24.44
N GLU A 89 -31.47 10.46 -24.57
CA GLU A 89 -31.83 11.64 -25.37
C GLU A 89 -31.90 12.91 -24.53
N THR A 90 -32.60 12.85 -23.40
CA THR A 90 -32.78 14.00 -22.51
C THR A 90 -31.59 14.25 -21.59
N LYS A 91 -30.78 13.21 -21.34
CA LYS A 91 -29.70 13.16 -20.35
C LYS A 91 -30.17 13.33 -18.90
N ASP A 92 -31.48 13.21 -18.65
CA ASP A 92 -32.05 13.27 -17.31
C ASP A 92 -31.65 12.05 -16.48
N GLU A 93 -31.28 12.28 -15.22
CA GLU A 93 -30.94 11.21 -14.27
C GLU A 93 -32.18 10.47 -13.77
N LEU A 94 -32.16 9.15 -13.93
CA LEU A 94 -33.23 8.25 -13.55
C LEU A 94 -32.98 7.68 -12.14
N ASN A 95 -32.95 8.55 -11.15
CA ASN A 95 -32.59 8.20 -9.76
C ASN A 95 -33.45 7.08 -9.15
N ASN A 96 -34.72 6.97 -9.53
CA ASN A 96 -35.56 5.87 -9.06
C ASN A 96 -35.04 4.51 -9.55
N LEU A 97 -34.63 4.42 -10.82
CA LEU A 97 -34.10 3.19 -11.40
C LEU A 97 -32.75 2.83 -10.79
N LEU A 98 -31.87 3.82 -10.56
CA LEU A 98 -30.61 3.62 -9.86
C LEU A 98 -30.83 3.14 -8.41
N ASN A 99 -31.81 3.70 -7.70
CA ASN A 99 -32.15 3.27 -6.34
C ASN A 99 -32.71 1.85 -6.30
N ASP A 100 -33.43 1.43 -7.33
CA ASP A 100 -33.93 0.05 -7.42
C ASP A 100 -32.80 -0.92 -7.75
N PHE A 101 -31.87 -0.53 -8.65
CA PHE A 101 -30.63 -1.28 -8.88
C PHE A 101 -29.80 -1.44 -7.60
N ASP A 102 -29.58 -0.36 -6.83
CA ASP A 102 -28.82 -0.40 -5.57
C ASP A 102 -29.48 -1.32 -4.52
N LYS A 103 -30.79 -1.51 -4.57
CA LYS A 103 -31.52 -2.45 -3.69
C LYS A 103 -31.37 -3.89 -4.17
N GLU A 104 -31.42 -4.14 -5.47
CA GLU A 104 -31.26 -5.49 -6.01
C GLU A 104 -29.82 -5.99 -5.84
N TYR A 105 -28.83 -5.14 -6.14
CA TYR A 105 -27.42 -5.49 -5.99
C TYR A 105 -26.97 -5.53 -4.53
N GLU A 106 -27.64 -4.78 -3.64
CA GLU A 106 -27.39 -4.64 -2.20
C GLU A 106 -25.99 -4.18 -1.74
N ILE A 107 -24.95 -4.23 -2.59
CA ILE A 107 -23.56 -4.02 -2.19
C ILE A 107 -23.35 -2.63 -1.58
N LYS A 108 -23.78 -1.58 -2.28
CA LYS A 108 -23.66 -0.19 -1.84
C LYS A 108 -24.34 0.03 -0.48
N LEU A 109 -25.58 -0.44 -0.36
CA LEU A 109 -26.38 -0.32 0.85
C LEU A 109 -25.74 -1.06 2.03
N ASN A 110 -25.14 -2.23 1.78
CA ASN A 110 -24.47 -3.01 2.79
C ASN A 110 -23.21 -2.33 3.33
N TYR A 111 -22.42 -1.66 2.49
CA TYR A 111 -21.27 -0.88 2.95
C TYR A 111 -21.67 0.39 3.71
N ILE A 112 -22.70 1.10 3.25
CA ILE A 112 -23.25 2.26 3.98
C ILE A 112 -23.74 1.83 5.37
N LYS A 113 -24.46 0.70 5.48
CA LYS A 113 -24.89 0.14 6.78
C LYS A 113 -23.72 -0.21 7.70
N LYS A 114 -22.58 -0.62 7.13
CA LYS A 114 -21.32 -0.90 7.86
C LYS A 114 -20.53 0.37 8.20
N GLY A 115 -21.05 1.55 7.88
CA GLY A 115 -20.46 2.85 8.19
C GLY A 115 -19.39 3.33 7.20
N TYR A 116 -19.38 2.78 5.98
CA TYR A 116 -18.44 3.24 4.96
C TYR A 116 -18.93 4.53 4.31
N GLU A 117 -18.01 5.46 4.11
CA GLU A 117 -18.20 6.61 3.22
C GLU A 117 -17.88 6.16 1.78
N ILE A 118 -18.68 6.60 0.81
CA ILE A 118 -18.45 6.32 -0.61
C ILE A 118 -18.22 7.67 -1.29
N CYS A 119 -17.03 7.87 -1.84
CA CYS A 119 -16.60 9.16 -2.37
C CYS A 119 -16.00 9.02 -3.76
N ASP A 120 -16.15 10.06 -4.58
CA ASP A 120 -15.42 10.18 -5.83
C ASP A 120 -13.91 10.34 -5.58
N ILE A 121 -13.10 9.78 -6.47
CA ILE A 121 -11.64 9.81 -6.39
C ILE A 121 -11.07 11.24 -6.26
N TYR A 122 -11.62 12.22 -6.96
CA TYR A 122 -11.10 13.59 -6.96
C TYR A 122 -11.34 14.27 -5.61
N ASP A 123 -12.48 14.02 -4.98
CA ASP A 123 -12.79 14.52 -3.63
C ASP A 123 -11.85 13.92 -2.59
N VAL A 124 -11.50 12.63 -2.76
CA VAL A 124 -10.56 11.93 -1.89
C VAL A 124 -9.15 12.48 -2.07
N PHE A 125 -8.68 12.71 -3.30
CA PHE A 125 -7.37 13.32 -3.54
C PHE A 125 -7.27 14.72 -2.91
N GLN A 126 -8.32 15.53 -3.02
CA GLN A 126 -8.33 16.87 -2.42
C GLN A 126 -8.30 16.85 -0.89
N ASN A 127 -8.82 15.77 -0.27
CA ASN A 127 -9.03 15.68 1.17
C ASN A 127 -8.42 14.42 1.79
N VAL A 128 -7.33 13.88 1.22
CA VAL A 128 -6.80 12.55 1.59
C VAL A 128 -6.50 12.44 3.08
N VAL A 129 -6.07 13.54 3.71
CA VAL A 129 -5.77 13.64 5.14
C VAL A 129 -6.97 13.26 6.01
N LYS A 130 -8.21 13.53 5.58
CA LYS A 130 -9.46 13.15 6.28
C LYS A 130 -9.58 11.64 6.44
N TYR A 131 -9.07 10.89 5.45
CA TYR A 131 -9.30 9.46 5.31
C TYR A 131 -8.11 8.61 5.76
N ILE A 132 -7.00 9.22 6.15
CA ILE A 132 -5.85 8.50 6.68
C ILE A 132 -6.29 7.69 7.92
N PRO A 133 -6.07 6.36 7.96
CA PRO A 133 -6.40 5.55 9.11
C PRO A 133 -5.70 6.05 10.38
N THR A 134 -6.47 6.22 11.45
CA THR A 134 -5.92 6.50 12.78
C THR A 134 -5.76 5.17 13.51
N GLU A 135 -4.54 4.64 13.55
CA GLU A 135 -4.25 3.34 14.14
C GLU A 135 -3.02 3.41 15.07
N ASN A 136 -3.07 2.68 16.18
CA ASN A 136 -1.88 2.39 16.95
C ASN A 136 -1.14 1.22 16.28
N ILE A 137 -0.01 1.52 15.64
CA ILE A 137 0.81 0.55 14.90
C ILE A 137 1.78 -0.24 15.79
N GLU A 138 1.67 -0.19 17.11
CA GLU A 138 2.51 -0.98 18.01
C GLU A 138 2.33 -2.49 17.82
N ASN A 139 1.15 -2.92 17.39
CA ASN A 139 0.85 -4.31 17.05
C ASN A 139 1.59 -4.80 15.79
N LEU A 140 2.15 -3.88 14.99
CA LEU A 140 2.95 -4.20 13.79
C LEU A 140 4.42 -4.40 14.11
N ASN A 141 4.83 -4.24 15.37
CA ASN A 141 6.19 -4.61 15.77
C ASN A 141 6.35 -6.12 15.61
N ILE A 142 7.21 -6.55 14.68
CA ILE A 142 7.54 -7.96 14.50
C ILE A 142 8.46 -8.48 15.62
N LEU A 143 9.26 -7.58 16.21
CA LEU A 143 10.14 -7.85 17.34
C LEU A 143 10.27 -6.59 18.20
N LYS A 144 10.38 -6.80 19.53
CA LYS A 144 10.80 -5.79 20.51
C LYS A 144 11.96 -6.38 21.30
N ILE A 145 13.12 -5.72 21.25
CA ILE A 145 14.37 -6.27 21.79
C ILE A 145 15.03 -5.20 22.66
N ASN A 146 15.41 -5.54 23.89
CA ASN A 146 16.16 -4.61 24.72
C ASN A 146 17.46 -4.21 24.02
N GLU A 147 17.74 -2.90 23.93
CA GLU A 147 18.91 -2.39 23.20
C GLU A 147 20.25 -2.94 23.71
N LYS A 148 20.31 -3.36 24.97
CA LYS A 148 21.51 -3.97 25.57
C LYS A 148 21.76 -5.39 25.04
N ASN A 149 20.69 -6.09 24.70
CA ASN A 149 20.71 -7.49 24.25
C ASN A 149 20.76 -7.61 22.71
N PHE A 150 20.88 -6.49 21.98
CA PHE A 150 20.95 -6.50 20.53
C PHE A 150 22.29 -5.97 20.02
N ASP A 151 22.85 -6.68 19.04
CA ASP A 151 24.06 -6.30 18.32
C ASP A 151 23.74 -5.53 17.03
N ILE A 152 23.29 -4.28 17.19
CA ILE A 152 22.88 -3.43 16.08
C ILE A 152 24.02 -3.09 15.10
N GLU A 153 25.26 -3.07 15.59
CA GLU A 153 26.44 -2.82 14.75
C GLU A 153 26.63 -3.96 13.74
N ASN A 154 26.69 -5.20 14.25
CA ASN A 154 26.83 -6.37 13.38
C ASN A 154 25.62 -6.59 12.49
N PHE A 155 24.40 -6.31 12.98
CA PHE A 155 23.19 -6.35 12.15
C PHE A 155 23.29 -5.45 10.91
N ILE A 156 23.67 -4.18 11.09
CA ILE A 156 23.83 -3.24 9.98
C ILE A 156 25.01 -3.63 9.09
N LYS A 157 26.13 -4.04 9.69
CA LYS A 157 27.32 -4.45 8.95
C LYS A 157 27.04 -5.66 8.05
N THR A 158 26.42 -6.71 8.57
CA THR A 158 26.04 -7.89 7.78
C THR A 158 25.04 -7.53 6.69
N THR A 159 24.12 -6.60 6.94
CA THR A 159 23.20 -6.09 5.90
C THR A 159 23.97 -5.40 4.77
N ARG A 160 24.91 -4.48 5.10
CA ARG A 160 25.77 -3.80 4.12
C ARG A 160 26.62 -4.76 3.30
N GLU A 161 27.15 -5.81 3.92
CA GLU A 161 27.99 -6.81 3.25
C GLU A 161 27.18 -7.73 2.35
N SER A 162 25.96 -8.10 2.75
CA SER A 162 25.13 -9.05 1.98
C SER A 162 24.50 -8.42 0.74
N LEU A 163 24.39 -7.10 0.69
CA LEU A 163 23.71 -6.37 -0.37
C LEU A 163 24.65 -5.48 -1.19
N ASP A 164 25.97 -5.63 -1.05
CA ASP A 164 26.93 -4.68 -1.63
C ASP A 164 27.02 -4.69 -3.15
N GLU A 165 26.62 -5.80 -3.79
CA GLU A 165 26.45 -5.88 -5.25
C GLU A 165 25.18 -5.16 -5.74
N ALA A 166 24.25 -4.85 -4.84
CA ALA A 166 22.91 -4.36 -5.16
C ALA A 166 22.72 -2.87 -4.86
N ILE A 167 23.26 -2.41 -3.73
CA ILE A 167 23.02 -1.09 -3.18
C ILE A 167 24.29 -0.57 -2.50
N ASP A 168 24.58 0.72 -2.69
CA ASP A 168 25.73 1.33 -2.03
C ASP A 168 25.56 1.29 -0.51
N LYS A 169 26.63 0.87 0.18
CA LYS A 169 26.70 0.74 1.65
C LYS A 169 26.33 2.04 2.38
N GLU A 170 26.50 3.18 1.71
CA GLU A 170 26.19 4.51 2.21
C GLU A 170 24.70 4.74 2.47
N TYR A 171 23.82 4.01 1.78
CA TYR A 171 22.37 4.11 1.95
C TYR A 171 21.82 3.25 3.10
N ILE A 172 22.68 2.48 3.76
CA ILE A 172 22.33 1.57 4.87
C ILE A 172 23.09 1.99 6.14
N PRO A 173 22.43 2.36 7.25
CA PRO A 173 21.01 2.64 7.38
C PRO A 173 20.68 4.04 6.84
N SER A 174 19.43 4.23 6.44
CA SER A 174 18.89 5.56 6.19
C SER A 174 18.24 6.13 7.46
N ILE A 175 18.50 7.41 7.75
CA ILE A 175 17.86 8.10 8.87
C ILE A 175 16.49 8.58 8.42
N MET A 176 15.48 8.29 9.23
CA MET A 176 14.09 8.57 8.91
C MET A 176 13.43 9.41 10.00
N ARG A 177 12.65 10.41 9.58
CA ARG A 177 11.77 11.16 10.46
C ARG A 177 10.34 10.68 10.29
N LYS A 178 9.70 10.37 11.41
CA LYS A 178 8.28 10.01 11.44
C LYS A 178 7.41 11.16 10.91
N SER A 179 6.46 10.84 10.03
CA SER A 179 5.51 11.81 9.49
C SER A 179 4.55 12.31 10.57
N SER A 180 4.14 13.57 10.48
CA SER A 180 3.08 14.12 11.33
C SER A 180 1.67 13.78 10.83
N LEU A 181 1.55 13.21 9.63
CA LEU A 181 0.26 12.86 9.03
C LEU A 181 -0.26 11.50 9.51
N THR A 182 0.65 10.55 9.74
CA THR A 182 0.31 9.18 10.16
C THR A 182 1.53 8.52 10.78
N ASP A 183 1.26 7.58 11.69
CA ASP A 183 2.31 6.79 12.31
C ASP A 183 2.98 5.80 11.35
N ARG A 184 2.36 5.52 10.19
CA ARG A 184 2.87 4.56 9.21
C ARG A 184 3.94 5.10 8.28
N LEU A 185 4.02 6.42 8.11
CA LEU A 185 4.88 7.06 7.12
C LEU A 185 6.10 7.67 7.78
N PHE A 186 7.25 7.42 7.16
CA PHE A 186 8.53 7.96 7.56
C PHE A 186 9.21 8.58 6.34
N VAL A 187 9.81 9.75 6.51
CA VAL A 187 10.47 10.49 5.43
C VAL A 187 11.97 10.46 5.68
N LYS A 188 12.76 10.14 4.67
CA LYS A 188 14.23 10.13 4.77
C LYS A 188 14.77 11.52 5.02
N GLU A 189 15.74 11.61 5.92
CA GLU A 189 16.45 12.85 6.25
C GLU A 189 17.71 13.02 5.39
N GLU A 190 17.64 13.81 4.32
CA GLU A 190 18.75 14.01 3.37
C GLU A 190 20.01 14.66 3.99
N LYS A 191 19.84 15.42 5.07
CA LYS A 191 20.93 16.21 5.69
C LYS A 191 21.66 15.48 6.81
N GLN A 192 21.20 14.29 7.20
CA GLN A 192 21.80 13.51 8.28
C GLN A 192 22.20 12.15 7.74
N THR A 193 23.48 11.81 7.87
CA THR A 193 23.98 10.49 7.47
C THR A 193 24.66 9.82 8.66
N LEU A 194 24.38 8.53 8.81
CA LEU A 194 25.12 7.61 9.68
C LEU A 194 26.28 6.96 8.90
N ASN A 195 26.76 7.63 7.84
CA ASN A 195 27.70 7.05 6.91
C ASN A 195 29.14 7.22 7.41
N LYS A 196 29.57 6.33 8.30
CA LYS A 196 30.97 6.10 8.64
C LYS A 196 31.33 4.66 8.27
N GLU A 197 32.56 4.43 7.79
CA GLU A 197 33.11 3.08 7.56
C GLU A 197 33.01 2.22 8.84
N ASN A 198 33.15 2.86 10.01
CA ASN A 198 32.96 2.25 11.31
C ASN A 198 31.77 2.90 12.04
N LEU A 199 30.59 2.29 11.89
CA LEU A 199 29.44 2.56 12.74
C LEU A 199 29.72 2.03 14.14
N ASN A 200 29.41 2.82 15.17
CA ASN A 200 29.40 2.36 16.56
C ASN A 200 27.98 2.43 17.13
N LYS A 201 27.74 1.63 18.16
CA LYS A 201 26.45 1.42 18.82
C LYS A 201 25.93 2.70 19.44
N GLU A 202 26.81 3.51 20.01
CA GLU A 202 26.42 4.76 20.68
C GLU A 202 25.86 5.77 19.67
N ASP A 203 26.52 5.96 18.52
CA ASP A 203 26.05 6.81 17.44
C ASP A 203 24.66 6.36 16.95
N ILE A 204 24.49 5.05 16.72
CA ILE A 204 23.22 4.47 16.26
C ILE A 204 22.10 4.70 17.29
N LEU A 205 22.35 4.41 18.57
CA LEU A 205 21.36 4.56 19.63
C LEU A 205 21.02 6.04 19.91
N ASN A 206 21.98 6.95 19.73
CA ASN A 206 21.75 8.39 19.83
C ASN A 206 20.87 8.91 18.68
N THR A 207 21.07 8.42 17.45
CA THR A 207 20.17 8.72 16.33
C THR A 207 18.75 8.22 16.62
N LEU A 208 18.62 6.98 17.07
CA LEU A 208 17.33 6.36 17.41
C LEU A 208 16.59 7.04 18.57
N ALA A 209 17.26 7.89 19.36
CA ALA A 209 16.60 8.64 20.43
C ALA A 209 15.67 9.74 19.90
N ASN A 210 15.94 10.27 18.69
CA ASN A 210 15.17 11.37 18.09
C ASN A 210 14.64 11.06 16.68
N ASN A 211 15.13 10.00 16.05
CA ASN A 211 14.76 9.57 14.72
C ASN A 211 14.46 8.07 14.70
N SER A 212 13.98 7.60 13.55
CA SER A 212 13.90 6.19 13.21
C SER A 212 15.01 5.84 12.24
N LEU A 213 15.30 4.55 12.09
CA LEU A 213 16.20 4.06 11.05
C LEU A 213 15.42 3.20 10.07
N TYR A 214 15.71 3.36 8.78
CA TYR A 214 15.38 2.38 7.77
C TYR A 214 16.61 1.52 7.48
N VAL A 215 16.45 0.21 7.65
CA VAL A 215 17.47 -0.78 7.28
C VAL A 215 16.86 -1.71 6.26
N ILE A 216 17.37 -1.66 5.04
CA ILE A 216 16.89 -2.47 3.93
C ILE A 216 17.06 -3.98 4.23
N PHE A 217 16.13 -4.79 3.74
CA PHE A 217 16.21 -6.24 3.80
C PHE A 217 16.20 -6.87 2.42
N GLY A 218 15.28 -6.51 1.54
CA GLY A 218 15.16 -7.08 0.20
C GLY A 218 15.20 -6.02 -0.89
N VAL A 219 15.96 -6.29 -1.96
CA VAL A 219 16.14 -5.40 -3.12
C VAL A 219 15.94 -6.16 -4.42
N ASP A 220 15.45 -5.44 -5.44
CA ASP A 220 15.38 -5.98 -6.79
C ASP A 220 16.80 -6.21 -7.32
N SER A 221 17.15 -7.47 -7.56
CA SER A 221 18.43 -7.89 -8.11
C SER A 221 18.31 -8.39 -9.54
N SER A 222 17.18 -8.10 -10.21
CA SER A 222 16.88 -8.56 -11.57
C SER A 222 17.90 -8.11 -12.61
N SER A 223 18.62 -7.02 -12.34
CA SER A 223 19.71 -6.51 -13.19
C SER A 223 20.94 -7.43 -13.25
N TYR A 224 21.14 -8.35 -12.30
CA TYR A 224 22.36 -9.18 -12.24
C TYR A 224 22.18 -10.62 -11.74
N SER A 225 21.21 -10.93 -10.87
CA SER A 225 21.01 -12.29 -10.34
C SER A 225 19.61 -12.90 -10.57
N GLN A 226 18.69 -12.12 -11.16
CA GLN A 226 17.25 -12.46 -11.30
C GLN A 226 16.58 -12.72 -9.94
N GLY A 227 15.66 -11.84 -9.52
CA GLY A 227 14.86 -12.02 -8.31
C GLY A 227 15.14 -10.97 -7.23
N ILE A 228 14.92 -11.35 -5.97
CA ILE A 228 15.03 -10.48 -4.80
C ILE A 228 16.23 -10.92 -3.97
N LEU A 229 17.28 -10.09 -3.91
CA LEU A 229 18.40 -10.32 -3.02
C LEU A 229 18.07 -9.84 -1.61
N CYS A 230 18.22 -10.72 -0.62
CA CYS A 230 17.89 -10.45 0.77
C CYS A 230 19.13 -10.30 1.66
N ALA A 231 19.04 -9.51 2.73
CA ALA A 231 20.12 -9.22 3.67
C ALA A 231 20.58 -10.45 4.48
N ASN A 232 19.80 -11.53 4.48
CA ASN A 232 20.22 -12.82 5.02
C ASN A 232 21.15 -13.61 4.05
N GLY A 233 21.43 -13.07 2.86
CA GLY A 233 22.25 -13.66 1.80
C GLY A 233 21.49 -14.60 0.86
N GLU A 234 20.17 -14.73 1.02
CA GLU A 234 19.33 -15.56 0.14
C GLU A 234 18.82 -14.73 -1.05
N THR A 235 18.69 -15.35 -2.22
CA THR A 235 18.03 -14.78 -3.39
C THR A 235 16.72 -15.51 -3.65
N ILE A 236 15.60 -14.79 -3.64
CA ILE A 236 14.28 -15.35 -3.95
C ILE A 236 14.02 -15.15 -5.44
N THR A 237 14.00 -16.24 -6.19
CA THR A 237 13.82 -16.25 -7.65
C THR A 237 12.39 -16.58 -8.07
N GLU A 238 11.54 -17.01 -7.13
CA GLU A 238 10.14 -17.33 -7.37
C GLU A 238 9.31 -16.04 -7.51
N LEU A 239 8.81 -15.80 -8.73
CA LEU A 239 8.03 -14.60 -9.07
C LEU A 239 6.66 -14.55 -8.39
N ASP A 240 6.09 -15.71 -8.00
CA ASP A 240 4.76 -15.84 -7.39
C ASP A 240 4.82 -16.11 -5.88
N CYS A 241 5.93 -15.77 -5.21
CA CYS A 241 6.00 -15.92 -3.76
C CYS A 241 5.04 -14.96 -3.05
N ASP A 242 4.48 -15.40 -1.92
CA ASP A 242 3.60 -14.54 -1.13
C ASP A 242 4.41 -13.44 -0.43
N MET A 243 4.40 -12.25 -1.03
CA MET A 243 5.05 -11.04 -0.51
C MET A 243 4.11 -10.19 0.36
N GLY A 244 2.82 -10.52 0.41
CA GLY A 244 1.79 -9.69 1.02
C GLY A 244 1.71 -8.28 0.42
N ASP A 245 1.75 -7.27 1.29
CA ASP A 245 1.67 -5.86 0.90
C ASP A 245 3.01 -5.31 0.40
N LEU A 246 4.09 -6.08 0.50
CA LEU A 246 5.40 -5.64 0.04
C LEU A 246 5.43 -5.39 -1.46
N GLU A 247 6.28 -4.46 -1.87
CA GLU A 247 6.49 -4.12 -3.27
C GLU A 247 7.97 -3.97 -3.56
N ILE A 248 8.37 -4.42 -4.74
CA ILE A 248 9.76 -4.38 -5.18
C ILE A 248 9.84 -3.94 -6.63
N SER A 249 10.76 -3.03 -6.90
CA SER A 249 11.10 -2.55 -8.23
C SER A 249 12.44 -1.83 -8.19
N GLN A 250 12.88 -1.24 -9.30
CA GLN A 250 14.10 -0.44 -9.34
C GLN A 250 14.10 0.77 -8.38
N ILE A 251 12.91 1.25 -8.00
CA ILE A 251 12.75 2.42 -7.10
C ILE A 251 12.06 2.05 -5.78
N ARG A 252 11.73 0.76 -5.58
CA ARG A 252 11.05 0.26 -4.38
C ARG A 252 11.79 -0.93 -3.81
N ASP A 253 12.08 -0.86 -2.53
CA ASP A 253 12.67 -1.95 -1.75
C ASP A 253 11.90 -2.11 -0.44
N PHE A 254 12.26 -3.12 0.35
CA PHE A 254 11.61 -3.32 1.65
C PHE A 254 12.60 -3.70 2.74
N GLY A 255 12.24 -3.37 3.97
CA GLY A 255 13.14 -3.46 5.11
C GLY A 255 12.47 -3.14 6.44
N TYR A 256 13.30 -2.77 7.40
CA TYR A 256 12.90 -2.50 8.76
C TYR A 256 12.80 -0.99 8.99
N ILE A 257 11.68 -0.54 9.55
CA ILE A 257 11.68 0.67 10.38
C ILE A 257 12.02 0.26 11.81
N ILE A 258 13.10 0.84 12.32
CA ILE A 258 13.60 0.63 13.67
C ILE A 258 13.37 1.91 14.47
N GLU A 259 12.64 1.78 15.56
CA GLU A 259 12.37 2.84 16.52
C GLU A 259 12.91 2.43 17.90
N LYS A 260 13.33 3.40 18.71
CA LYS A 260 13.69 3.14 20.12
C LYS A 260 12.60 3.70 21.03
N THR A 261 12.03 2.84 21.87
CA THR A 261 11.04 3.23 22.87
C THR A 261 11.41 2.59 24.21
N ASN A 262 11.58 3.39 25.27
CA ASN A 262 11.86 2.90 26.63
C ASN A 262 13.06 1.92 26.75
N GLY A 263 14.09 2.08 25.91
CA GLY A 263 15.25 1.20 25.89
C GLY A 263 15.05 -0.11 25.11
N GLU A 264 13.91 -0.27 24.44
CA GLU A 264 13.65 -1.33 23.49
C GLU A 264 13.77 -0.83 22.05
N LEU A 265 14.37 -1.65 21.20
CA LEU A 265 14.39 -1.51 19.75
C LEU A 265 13.17 -2.25 19.19
N CYS A 266 12.31 -1.50 18.52
CA CYS A 266 11.05 -1.94 17.94
C CYS A 266 11.24 -2.04 16.42
N PHE A 267 11.05 -3.23 15.87
CA PHE A 267 11.21 -3.49 14.43
C PHE A 267 9.84 -3.63 13.78
N LYS A 268 9.59 -2.85 12.73
CA LYS A 268 8.40 -2.95 11.86
C LYS A 268 8.83 -3.17 10.43
N ILE A 269 8.03 -3.87 9.64
CA ILE A 269 8.31 -4.10 8.22
C ILE A 269 7.73 -2.93 7.41
N ALA A 270 8.50 -2.42 6.46
CA ALA A 270 8.09 -1.30 5.63
C ALA A 270 8.55 -1.47 4.17
N ASN A 271 7.74 -0.96 3.25
CA ASN A 271 8.19 -0.62 1.90
C ASN A 271 8.91 0.72 1.95
N PHE A 272 9.92 0.89 1.10
CA PHE A 272 10.60 2.14 0.85
C PHE A 272 10.46 2.51 -0.63
N ASN A 273 10.16 3.77 -0.90
CA ASN A 273 10.04 4.33 -2.24
C ASN A 273 11.05 5.47 -2.39
N ASP A 274 12.00 5.31 -3.31
CA ASP A 274 13.07 6.27 -3.57
C ASP A 274 12.60 7.46 -4.43
N GLU A 275 11.44 7.32 -5.09
CA GLU A 275 10.88 8.33 -6.00
C GLU A 275 9.39 8.57 -5.71
N ALA A 276 9.06 9.19 -4.57
CA ALA A 276 7.70 9.70 -4.36
C ALA A 276 7.44 10.98 -5.19
N ALA A 277 6.16 11.25 -5.52
CA ALA A 277 5.75 12.33 -6.43
C ALA A 277 6.20 13.76 -6.05
N ASN A 278 6.67 13.98 -4.82
CA ASN A 278 7.21 15.24 -4.31
C ASN A 278 8.74 15.22 -4.13
N ASN A 279 9.43 14.26 -4.77
CA ASN A 279 10.87 13.98 -4.62
C ASN A 279 11.29 13.64 -3.18
N GLN A 280 10.34 13.25 -2.31
CA GLN A 280 10.68 12.69 -1.01
C GLN A 280 10.93 11.20 -1.14
N LYS A 281 11.84 10.70 -0.30
CA LYS A 281 12.08 9.28 -0.12
C LYS A 281 11.33 8.83 1.12
N ILE A 282 10.40 7.91 0.97
CA ILE A 282 9.43 7.57 2.00
C ILE A 282 9.46 6.09 2.31
N ALA A 283 9.33 5.75 3.59
CA ALA A 283 9.02 4.40 4.03
C ALA A 283 7.58 4.34 4.58
N GLN A 284 6.86 3.28 4.24
CA GLN A 284 5.52 3.00 4.72
C GLN A 284 5.47 1.64 5.41
N VAL A 285 5.09 1.63 6.68
CA VAL A 285 4.89 0.40 7.46
C VAL A 285 3.68 -0.38 6.91
N VAL A 286 3.90 -1.66 6.62
CA VAL A 286 2.89 -2.58 6.06
C VAL A 286 2.31 -3.53 7.11
N ASP A 287 1.15 -4.11 6.83
CA ASP A 287 0.51 -5.07 7.76
C ASP A 287 0.93 -6.50 7.49
N TYR A 288 0.99 -6.86 6.21
CA TYR A 288 1.28 -8.20 5.77
C TYR A 288 2.49 -8.24 4.86
N SER A 289 3.40 -9.19 5.10
CA SER A 289 4.66 -9.32 4.36
C SER A 289 4.96 -10.78 4.02
N GLY A 290 3.92 -11.61 3.97
CA GLY A 290 3.98 -13.04 3.65
C GLY A 290 5.20 -13.78 4.18
N ILE A 291 5.92 -14.47 3.30
CA ILE A 291 7.09 -15.29 3.65
C ILE A 291 8.23 -14.46 4.26
N PHE A 292 8.36 -13.20 3.84
CA PHE A 292 9.43 -12.32 4.30
C PHE A 292 9.32 -11.99 5.79
N LYS A 293 8.11 -12.04 6.38
CA LYS A 293 7.95 -11.83 7.82
C LYS A 293 8.85 -12.76 8.63
N VAL A 294 8.82 -14.05 8.29
CA VAL A 294 9.58 -15.08 8.99
C VAL A 294 11.08 -14.95 8.71
N MET A 295 11.46 -14.68 7.46
CA MET A 295 12.85 -14.45 7.08
C MET A 295 13.46 -13.26 7.83
N MET A 296 12.73 -12.16 7.90
CA MET A 296 13.15 -10.93 8.58
C MET A 296 13.29 -11.13 10.09
N ILE A 297 12.32 -11.80 10.73
CA ILE A 297 12.40 -12.18 12.15
C ILE A 297 13.63 -13.06 12.42
N ASN A 298 13.83 -14.09 11.60
CA ASN A 298 14.96 -15.01 11.74
C ASN A 298 16.30 -14.30 11.55
N PHE A 299 16.39 -13.35 10.61
CA PHE A 299 17.59 -12.56 10.39
C PHE A 299 17.92 -11.69 11.60
N VAL A 300 16.96 -10.92 12.11
CA VAL A 300 17.16 -10.09 13.32
C VAL A 300 17.58 -10.93 14.52
N ASN A 301 16.97 -12.11 14.71
CA ASN A 301 17.28 -13.01 15.82
C ASN A 301 18.74 -13.52 15.83
N LYS A 302 19.46 -13.50 14.69
CA LYS A 302 20.90 -13.85 14.65
C LYS A 302 21.78 -12.89 15.47
N PHE A 303 21.27 -11.68 15.75
CA PHE A 303 22.02 -10.60 16.42
C PHE A 303 21.54 -10.34 17.85
N VAL A 304 20.64 -11.18 18.37
CA VAL A 304 20.21 -11.16 19.78
C VAL A 304 21.25 -11.91 20.61
N LYS A 305 21.70 -11.29 21.70
CA LYS A 305 22.73 -11.79 22.62
C LYS A 305 22.17 -12.68 23.72
#